data_AF-A0A6A0HL03-F1
#
_entry.id   AF-A0A6A0HL03-F1
#
_cell.length_a   1.000
_cell.length_b   1.000
_cell.length_c   1.000
_cell.angle_alpha   90.00
_cell.angle_beta   90.00
_cell.angle_gamma   90.00
#
_symmetry.space_group_name_H-M   'P 1'
#
loop_
_entity.id
_entity.type
_entity.pdbx_description
1 polymer ?
#
loop_
_entity_poly.entity_id
_entity_poly.type
_entity_poly.pdbx_seq_one_letter_code
_entity_poly.pdbx_strand_id
1 'polypeptide(L)'
;MLGWFLQPCPFVWFSSNNNRLVMKRLITLIVLMGLSAASTALSQNNKVSEARELLTQGKTQEALKALRQATTVNPRDLEAWALLGEAHLQASQPDSALVGGQKAIDINGKDAAEYSQ
;
A
#
# COMPACT_ATOMS: atom_id res chain seq x y z
N MET A 1 -8.49 45.68 -66.08
CA MET A 1 -8.46 44.23 -66.35
C MET A 1 -7.36 43.61 -65.50
N LEU A 2 -7.67 42.46 -64.87
CA LEU A 2 -6.83 41.49 -64.12
C LEU A 2 -6.82 41.53 -62.57
N GLY A 3 -6.94 40.32 -62.01
CA GLY A 3 -6.81 39.91 -60.60
C GLY A 3 -8.10 39.28 -60.06
N TRP A 4 -8.43 37.98 -60.27
CA TRP A 4 -7.93 36.78 -59.57
C TRP A 4 -7.67 36.97 -58.06
N PHE A 5 -8.45 36.27 -57.21
CA PHE A 5 -8.02 35.35 -56.12
C PHE A 5 -9.03 35.27 -54.94
N LEU A 6 -9.52 34.03 -54.73
CA LEU A 6 -9.72 33.30 -53.46
C LEU A 6 -10.59 33.86 -52.32
N GLN A 7 -11.63 33.09 -51.98
CA GLN A 7 -12.21 33.02 -50.63
C GLN A 7 -11.18 32.52 -49.60
N PRO A 8 -11.42 32.76 -48.30
CA PRO A 8 -11.35 31.65 -47.35
C PRO A 8 -12.50 31.57 -46.33
N CYS A 9 -12.68 30.35 -45.83
CA CYS A 9 -13.77 29.77 -45.04
C CYS A 9 -14.02 30.35 -43.63
N PRO A 10 -15.16 30.03 -42.98
CA PRO A 10 -15.40 30.32 -41.56
C PRO A 10 -14.81 29.21 -40.69
N PHE A 11 -13.65 29.45 -40.08
CA PHE A 11 -13.02 28.50 -39.15
C PHE A 11 -13.12 29.01 -37.71
N VAL A 12 -13.74 28.18 -36.88
CA VAL A 12 -14.00 28.29 -35.45
C VAL A 12 -12.73 28.69 -34.67
N TRP A 13 -12.81 29.78 -33.88
CA TRP A 13 -11.81 30.11 -32.87
C TRP A 13 -12.36 29.73 -31.47
N PHE A 14 -12.10 28.49 -31.05
CA PHE A 14 -12.17 28.10 -29.64
C PHE A 14 -11.06 27.08 -29.37
N SER A 15 -9.91 27.55 -28.88
CA SER A 15 -8.89 26.63 -28.37
C SER A 15 -7.98 27.27 -27.33
N SER A 16 -7.81 26.53 -26.24
CA SER A 16 -6.64 26.50 -25.38
C SER A 16 -6.47 27.58 -24.30
N ASN A 17 -7.33 27.53 -23.27
CA ASN A 17 -6.90 27.91 -21.90
C ASN A 17 -7.28 26.88 -20.81
N ASN A 18 -7.86 25.74 -21.18
CA ASN A 18 -8.27 24.70 -20.22
C ASN A 18 -7.11 23.77 -19.79
N ASN A 19 -6.03 23.68 -20.56
CA ASN A 19 -4.97 22.70 -20.33
C ASN A 19 -4.13 23.01 -19.08
N ARG A 20 -3.94 24.29 -18.74
CA ARG A 20 -3.19 24.71 -17.54
C ARG A 20 -3.94 24.41 -16.24
N LEU A 21 -5.27 24.51 -16.28
CA LEU A 21 -6.15 24.18 -15.15
C LEU A 21 -6.32 22.66 -14.99
N VAL A 22 -6.42 21.93 -16.10
CA VAL A 22 -6.46 20.46 -16.11
C VAL A 22 -5.13 19.87 -15.61
N MET A 23 -3.98 20.40 -16.05
CA MET A 23 -2.65 20.00 -15.55
C MET A 23 -2.49 20.24 -14.04
N LYS A 24 -2.91 21.40 -13.54
CA LYS A 24 -2.87 21.68 -12.09
C LYS A 24 -3.74 20.70 -11.30
N ARG A 25 -4.96 20.40 -11.78
CA ARG A 25 -5.84 19.40 -11.16
C ARG A 25 -5.21 18.01 -11.15
N LEU A 26 -4.57 17.59 -12.24
CA LEU A 26 -3.90 16.30 -12.32
C LEU A 26 -2.73 16.19 -11.35
N ILE A 27 -1.89 17.23 -11.25
CA ILE A 27 -0.77 17.25 -10.30
C ILE A 27 -1.29 17.18 -8.86
N THR A 28 -2.32 17.95 -8.51
CA THR A 28 -2.92 17.90 -7.17
C THR A 28 -3.50 16.52 -6.84
N LEU A 29 -4.12 15.84 -7.81
CA LEU A 29 -4.68 14.49 -7.62
C LEU A 29 -3.59 13.43 -7.44
N ILE A 30 -2.49 13.51 -8.19
CA ILE A 30 -1.34 12.60 -8.04
C ILE A 30 -0.69 12.78 -6.67
N VAL A 31 -0.54 14.02 -6.19
CA VAL A 31 0.01 14.30 -4.85
C VAL A 31 -0.92 13.79 -3.75
N LEU A 32 -2.25 13.95 -3.90
CA LEU A 32 -3.24 13.40 -2.96
C LEU A 32 -3.24 11.86 -2.92
N MET A 33 -3.04 11.20 -4.06
CA MET A 33 -2.93 9.74 -4.11
C MET A 33 -1.59 9.23 -3.54
N GLY A 34 -0.49 9.98 -3.68
CA GLY A 34 0.80 9.61 -3.10
C GLY A 34 0.87 9.76 -1.57
N LEU A 35 0.15 10.73 -1.00
CA LEU A 35 0.23 11.05 0.43
C LEU A 35 -0.46 10.00 1.33
N SER A 36 -1.43 9.24 0.81
CA SER A 36 -2.11 8.18 1.59
C SER A 36 -1.29 6.89 1.71
N ALA A 37 -0.36 6.64 0.79
CA ALA A 37 0.57 5.51 0.87
C ALA A 37 1.59 5.71 2.00
N ALA A 38 2.04 6.95 2.24
CA ALA A 38 3.00 7.26 3.31
C ALA A 38 2.37 7.19 4.71
N SER A 39 1.11 7.61 4.87
CA SER A 39 0.41 7.56 6.15
C SER A 39 -0.02 6.14 6.56
N THR A 40 -0.29 5.26 5.59
CA THR A 40 -0.58 3.85 5.88
C THR A 40 0.65 3.08 6.36
N ALA A 41 1.84 3.38 5.83
CA ALA A 41 3.09 2.78 6.30
C ALA A 41 3.41 3.14 7.77
N LEU A 42 3.19 4.40 8.18
CA LEU A 42 3.41 4.82 9.57
C LEU A 42 2.35 4.28 10.53
N SER A 43 1.10 4.09 10.07
CA SER A 43 0.05 3.51 10.90
C SER A 43 0.21 2.00 11.14
N GLN A 44 0.92 1.27 10.28
CA GLN A 44 1.18 -0.17 10.47
C GLN A 44 2.05 -0.44 11.70
N ASN A 45 3.09 0.37 11.88
CA ASN A 45 4.07 0.19 12.95
C ASN A 45 3.41 0.18 14.34
N ASN A 46 2.31 0.93 14.49
CA ASN A 46 1.57 1.03 15.75
C ASN A 46 0.81 -0.25 16.13
N LYS A 47 0.31 -1.04 15.17
CA LYS A 47 -0.44 -2.28 15.49
C LYS A 47 0.48 -3.45 15.82
N VAL A 48 1.65 -3.49 15.16
CA VAL A 48 2.67 -4.52 15.40
C VAL A 48 3.31 -4.30 16.77
N SER A 49 3.61 -3.05 17.15
CA SER A 49 4.10 -2.72 18.48
C SER A 49 3.05 -2.99 19.57
N GLU A 50 1.79 -2.62 19.36
CA GLU A 50 0.68 -2.93 20.29
C GLU A 50 0.56 -4.44 20.51
N ALA A 51 0.60 -5.23 19.44
CA ALA A 51 0.54 -6.68 19.55
C ALA A 51 1.72 -7.26 20.34
N ARG A 52 2.93 -6.70 20.16
CA ARG A 52 4.11 -7.09 20.94
C ARG A 52 3.91 -6.81 22.44
N GLU A 53 3.35 -5.66 22.80
CA GLU A 53 3.02 -5.34 24.20
C GLU A 53 1.93 -6.26 24.77
N LEU A 54 0.93 -6.62 23.96
CA LEU A 54 -0.10 -7.58 24.38
C LEU A 54 0.49 -8.96 24.66
N LEU A 55 1.50 -9.39 23.88
CA LEU A 55 2.22 -10.64 24.13
C LEU A 55 3.02 -10.59 25.44
N THR A 56 3.70 -9.49 25.74
CA THR A 56 4.43 -9.36 27.01
C THR A 56 3.50 -9.33 28.22
N GLN A 57 2.26 -8.84 28.04
CA GLN A 57 1.21 -8.88 29.06
C GLN A 57 0.50 -10.25 29.17
N GLY A 58 0.85 -11.23 28.33
CA GLY A 58 0.18 -12.54 28.28
C GLY A 58 -1.23 -12.51 27.67
N LYS A 59 -1.63 -11.38 27.06
CA LYS A 59 -2.92 -11.21 26.37
C LYS A 59 -2.85 -11.74 24.94
N THR A 60 -2.48 -13.01 24.81
CA THR A 60 -2.15 -13.63 23.53
C THR A 60 -3.31 -13.61 22.52
N GLN A 61 -4.57 -13.70 22.97
CA GLN A 61 -5.74 -13.64 22.10
C GLN A 61 -5.96 -12.25 21.47
N GLU A 62 -5.72 -11.18 22.23
CA GLU A 62 -5.82 -9.80 21.74
C GLU A 62 -4.69 -9.52 20.74
N ALA A 63 -3.47 -9.96 21.06
CA ALA A 63 -2.32 -9.89 20.16
C ALA A 63 -2.60 -10.58 18.81
N LEU A 64 -3.16 -11.80 18.84
CA LEU A 64 -3.54 -12.52 17.62
C LEU A 64 -4.54 -11.75 16.76
N LYS A 65 -5.50 -11.07 17.37
CA LYS A 65 -6.49 -10.25 16.65
C LYS A 65 -5.82 -9.02 16.01
N ALA A 66 -4.96 -8.33 16.73
CA ALA A 66 -4.20 -7.20 16.22
C ALA A 66 -3.28 -7.59 15.06
N LEU A 67 -2.55 -8.71 15.20
CA LEU A 67 -1.62 -9.23 14.18
C LEU A 67 -2.35 -9.74 12.94
N ARG A 68 -3.52 -10.37 13.08
CA ARG A 68 -4.36 -10.73 11.92
C ARG A 68 -4.80 -9.52 11.12
N GLN A 69 -5.11 -8.42 11.78
CA GLN A 69 -5.41 -7.17 11.09
C GLN A 69 -4.17 -6.58 10.42
N ALA A 70 -3.02 -6.57 11.10
CA ALA A 70 -1.77 -6.07 10.53
C ALA A 70 -1.38 -6.85 9.25
N THR A 71 -1.39 -8.18 9.31
CA THR A 71 -1.11 -9.05 8.15
C THR A 71 -2.16 -8.96 7.03
N THR A 72 -3.40 -8.57 7.33
CA THR A 72 -4.43 -8.32 6.29
C THR A 72 -4.19 -7.01 5.55
N VAL A 73 -3.72 -5.97 6.27
CA VAL A 73 -3.46 -4.66 5.67
C VAL A 73 -2.11 -4.63 4.96
N ASN A 74 -1.08 -5.22 5.56
CA ASN A 74 0.22 -5.41 4.93
C ASN A 74 0.58 -6.91 4.91
N PRO A 75 0.24 -7.62 3.82
CA PRO A 75 0.56 -9.03 3.69
C PRO A 75 2.05 -9.31 3.54
N ARG A 76 2.89 -8.29 3.29
CA ARG A 76 4.35 -8.40 3.17
C ARG A 76 5.11 -8.04 4.46
N ASP A 77 4.40 -7.73 5.54
CA ASP A 77 5.03 -7.39 6.83
C ASP A 77 5.59 -8.65 7.52
N LEU A 78 6.90 -8.86 7.40
CA LEU A 78 7.60 -9.99 8.00
C LEU A 78 7.53 -9.98 9.54
N GLU A 79 7.57 -8.80 10.16
CA GLU A 79 7.52 -8.69 11.62
C GLU A 79 6.14 -9.09 12.14
N ALA A 80 5.06 -8.64 11.46
CA ALA A 80 3.70 -9.04 11.80
C ALA A 80 3.49 -10.57 11.69
N TRP A 81 4.02 -11.21 10.64
CA TRP A 81 3.94 -12.68 10.51
C TRP A 81 4.76 -13.41 11.57
N ALA A 82 5.96 -12.93 11.89
CA ALA A 82 6.81 -13.50 12.93
C ALA A 82 6.14 -13.45 14.31
N LEU A 83 5.62 -12.28 14.70
CA LEU A 83 4.89 -12.09 15.95
C LEU A 83 3.59 -12.91 15.99
N LEU A 84 2.92 -13.11 14.85
CA LEU A 84 1.72 -13.96 14.76
C LEU A 84 2.06 -15.43 15.02
N GLY A 85 3.22 -15.89 14.54
CA GLY A 85 3.77 -17.21 14.88
C GLY A 85 4.06 -17.34 16.37
N GLU A 86 4.78 -16.37 16.95
CA GLU A 86 5.07 -16.33 18.39
C GLU A 86 3.79 -16.34 19.24
N ALA A 87 2.81 -15.53 18.87
CA ALA A 87 1.50 -15.49 19.51
C ALA A 87 0.80 -16.84 19.46
N HIS A 88 0.85 -17.56 18.33
CA HIS A 88 0.26 -18.91 18.24
C HIS A 88 1.00 -19.95 19.09
N LEU A 89 2.32 -19.84 19.23
CA LEU A 89 3.11 -20.68 20.13
C LEU A 89 2.71 -20.43 21.60
N GLN A 90 2.62 -19.17 22.02
CA GLN A 90 2.17 -18.81 23.36
C GLN A 90 0.72 -19.23 23.63
N ALA A 91 -0.14 -19.22 22.61
CA ALA A 91 -1.52 -19.66 22.71
C ALA A 91 -1.67 -21.19 22.84
N SER A 92 -0.56 -21.95 22.85
CA SER A 92 -0.56 -23.42 22.79
C SER A 92 -1.38 -23.96 21.61
N GLN A 93 -1.41 -23.21 20.50
CA GLN A 93 -2.05 -23.58 19.23
C GLN A 93 -0.98 -23.78 18.15
N PRO A 94 -0.14 -24.83 18.27
CA PRO A 94 1.02 -25.02 17.41
C PRO A 94 0.66 -25.20 15.93
N ASP A 95 -0.52 -25.78 15.62
CA ASP A 95 -0.96 -26.00 14.24
C ASP A 95 -1.15 -24.70 13.46
N SER A 96 -1.52 -23.61 14.13
CA SER A 96 -1.70 -22.29 13.50
C SER A 96 -0.39 -21.50 13.37
N ALA A 97 0.62 -21.80 14.20
CA ALA A 97 1.94 -21.17 14.14
C ALA A 97 2.69 -21.58 12.86
N LEU A 98 2.54 -22.83 12.42
CA LEU A 98 3.16 -23.34 11.19
C LEU A 98 2.69 -22.58 9.94
N VAL A 99 1.41 -22.22 9.88
CA VAL A 99 0.85 -21.44 8.75
C VAL A 99 1.43 -20.02 8.70
N GLY A 100 1.60 -19.38 9.86
CA GLY A 100 2.23 -18.06 9.97
C GLY A 100 3.70 -18.08 9.57
N GLY A 101 4.46 -19.06 10.07
CA GLY A 101 5.87 -19.25 9.73
C GLY A 101 6.09 -19.54 8.25
N GLN A 102 5.26 -20.40 7.63
CA GLN A 102 5.36 -20.70 6.20
C GLN A 102 5.14 -19.45 5.35
N LYS A 103 4.16 -18.61 5.68
CA LYS A 103 3.94 -17.36 4.95
C LYS A 103 5.10 -16.38 5.07
N ALA A 104 5.73 -16.26 6.24
CA ALA A 104 6.91 -15.40 6.41
C ALA A 104 8.07 -15.87 5.51
N ILE A 105 8.30 -17.19 5.44
CA ILE A 105 9.33 -17.79 4.59
C ILE A 105 9.02 -17.57 3.10
N ASP A 106 7.77 -17.77 2.68
CA ASP A 106 7.35 -17.56 1.29
C ASP A 106 7.53 -16.10 0.82
N ILE A 107 7.27 -15.13 1.70
CA ILE A 107 7.49 -13.69 1.41
C ILE A 107 8.97 -13.42 1.25
N ASN A 108 9.80 -13.84 2.21
CA ASN A 108 11.24 -13.64 2.15
C ASN A 108 11.87 -14.36 0.93
N GLY A 109 11.37 -15.55 0.59
CA GLY A 109 11.80 -16.30 -0.60
C GLY A 109 11.44 -15.61 -1.92
N LYS A 110 10.27 -14.97 -2.00
CA LYS A 110 9.87 -14.17 -3.17
C LYS A 110 10.67 -12.89 -3.29
N ASP A 111 10.81 -12.14 -2.20
CA ASP A 111 11.57 -10.90 -2.20
C ASP A 111 13.05 -11.20 -2.51
N ALA A 112 13.65 -12.25 -1.94
CA ALA A 112 15.03 -12.68 -2.26
C ALA A 112 15.23 -13.13 -3.72
N ALA A 113 14.23 -13.78 -4.33
CA ALA A 113 14.28 -14.14 -5.75
C ALA A 113 14.20 -12.91 -6.66
N GLU A 114 13.45 -11.87 -6.26
CA GLU A 114 13.25 -10.64 -7.04
C GLU A 114 14.51 -9.74 -7.06
N TYR A 115 15.38 -9.81 -6.06
CA TYR A 115 16.67 -9.10 -6.03
C TYR A 115 17.82 -9.83 -6.77
N SER A 116 17.55 -10.98 -7.40
CA SER A 116 18.57 -11.78 -8.11
C SER A 116 18.62 -11.58 -9.64
N GLN A 117 17.96 -10.55 -10.18
CA GLN A 117 17.96 -10.21 -11.62
C GLN A 117 18.69 -8.90 -11.92
#